data_AF-A0A382SWC2-F1
#
_entry.id   AF-A0A382SWC2-F1
#
_cell.length_a   1.000
_cell.length_b   1.000
_cell.length_c   1.000
_cell.angle_alpha   90.00
_cell.angle_beta   90.00
_cell.angle_gamma   90.00
#
_symmetry.space_group_name_H-M   'P 1'
#
loop_
_entity.id
_entity.type
_entity.pdbx_description
1 polymer ?
#
loop_
_entity_poly.entity_id
_entity_poly.type
_entity_poly.pdbx_seq_one_letter_code
_entity_poly.pdbx_strand_id
1 'polypeptide(L)'
;SSATIDNNIIINNSATSGGGIYSNPICCSPKPTIIISNNVISNNKATNHGGGISSTSTSYTSLTITKNKISGNYSGDEGGGISFYSSTYVYNSVQDISNNTFTDNEAKSLIYITGGADLTINQSNIINNDVTYDIKNDFSGSITAENNYWDLTTESDIKTKIYDWFNESSKGVVDYTPFLSTPNTDAPPIPPQNLKLNSQTVNSATFTWDASKMGDLAGYKFYYDTDSSGYPYANSVDLGNVVTKSLTGLSVGTKYYVSVSTYDSDGNESWYSKEVSVTMNSTPVIAAVSDVTIKEDETATVTLSAT
;
A
#
# COMPACT_ATOMS: atom_id res chain seq x y z
N SER A 1 -26.32 -7.46 12.59
CA SER A 1 -26.82 -6.44 11.65
C SER A 1 -26.04 -6.53 10.36
N SER A 2 -26.66 -6.21 9.23
CA SER A 2 -25.97 -6.11 7.94
C SER A 2 -25.47 -4.69 7.72
N ALA A 3 -24.37 -4.53 6.98
CA ALA A 3 -23.78 -3.23 6.66
C ALA A 3 -23.12 -3.26 5.27
N THR A 4 -23.18 -2.13 4.57
CA THR A 4 -22.46 -1.91 3.32
C THR A 4 -21.60 -0.66 3.48
N ILE A 5 -20.30 -0.81 3.22
CA ILE A 5 -19.31 0.25 3.21
C ILE A 5 -18.82 0.31 1.77
N ASP A 6 -19.33 1.28 1.02
CA ASP A 6 -19.08 1.39 -0.41
C ASP A 6 -18.63 2.79 -0.81
N ASN A 7 -17.63 2.90 -1.68
CA ASN A 7 -17.13 4.16 -2.24
C ASN A 7 -16.64 5.20 -1.20
N ASN A 8 -15.90 4.74 -0.19
CA ASN A 8 -15.34 5.62 0.86
C ASN A 8 -13.81 5.74 0.75
N ILE A 9 -13.28 6.84 1.29
CA ILE A 9 -11.85 7.03 1.57
C ILE A 9 -11.66 6.95 3.08
N ILE A 10 -11.02 5.88 3.54
CA ILE A 10 -10.80 5.53 4.95
C ILE A 10 -9.30 5.54 5.20
N ILE A 11 -8.78 6.66 5.69
CA ILE A 11 -7.33 6.89 5.78
C ILE A 11 -6.88 7.48 7.10
N ASN A 12 -5.63 7.19 7.48
CA ASN A 12 -4.94 7.76 8.64
C ASN A 12 -5.65 7.52 9.99
N ASN A 13 -6.42 6.43 10.10
CA ASN A 13 -7.06 6.04 11.35
C ASN A 13 -6.13 5.15 12.20
N SER A 14 -6.32 5.16 13.51
CA SER A 14 -5.58 4.30 14.44
C SER A 14 -6.53 3.62 15.41
N ALA A 15 -6.40 2.31 15.59
CA ALA A 15 -7.20 1.52 16.52
C ALA A 15 -6.38 0.37 17.14
N THR A 16 -6.99 -0.37 18.06
CA THR A 16 -6.38 -1.61 18.58
C THR A 16 -6.43 -2.71 17.52
N SER A 17 -7.58 -2.91 16.87
CA SER A 17 -7.78 -3.82 15.75
C SER A 17 -8.67 -3.16 14.71
N GLY A 18 -8.45 -3.47 13.44
CA GLY A 18 -9.23 -2.88 12.35
C GLY A 18 -8.95 -1.39 12.23
N GLY A 19 -7.69 -1.04 11.98
CA GLY A 19 -7.23 0.35 11.97
C GLY A 19 -8.12 1.24 11.10
N GLY A 20 -8.53 0.78 9.93
CA GLY A 20 -9.53 1.44 9.08
C GLY A 20 -10.96 0.98 9.37
N ILE A 21 -11.21 -0.33 9.26
CA ILE A 21 -12.54 -0.93 9.47
C ILE A 21 -12.44 -2.06 10.49
N TYR A 22 -13.26 -2.00 11.53
CA TYR A 22 -13.52 -3.14 12.42
C TYR A 22 -14.96 -3.62 12.25
N SER A 23 -15.14 -4.92 12.00
CA SER A 23 -16.45 -5.55 11.92
C SER A 23 -16.56 -6.73 12.88
N ASN A 24 -17.68 -6.79 13.60
CA ASN A 24 -18.00 -7.89 14.51
C ASN A 24 -19.47 -8.31 14.36
N PRO A 25 -19.83 -8.96 13.24
CA PRO A 25 -21.16 -9.47 13.06
C PRO A 25 -21.45 -10.56 14.10
N ILE A 26 -22.43 -10.28 14.96
CA ILE A 26 -22.99 -11.24 15.91
C ILE A 26 -24.10 -12.01 15.19
N CYS A 27 -24.08 -13.34 15.32
CA CYS A 27 -25.03 -14.25 14.69
C CYS A 27 -26.50 -13.87 14.95
N CYS A 28 -27.35 -14.12 13.97
CA CYS A 28 -28.80 -14.24 14.12
C CYS A 28 -29.45 -14.73 12.81
N SER A 29 -30.74 -15.05 12.87
CA SER A 29 -31.60 -15.18 11.69
C SER A 29 -32.39 -13.87 11.51
N PRO A 30 -32.29 -13.19 10.35
CA PRO A 30 -31.56 -13.59 9.14
C PRO A 30 -30.03 -13.39 9.24
N LYS A 31 -29.29 -14.18 8.45
CA LYS A 31 -27.81 -14.16 8.35
C LYS A 31 -27.29 -12.73 8.09
N PRO A 32 -26.49 -12.14 8.99
CA PRO A 32 -25.86 -10.84 8.76
C PRO A 32 -24.95 -10.85 7.52
N THR A 33 -25.02 -9.79 6.73
CA THR A 33 -24.19 -9.58 5.54
C THR A 33 -23.41 -8.28 5.65
N ILE A 34 -22.10 -8.36 5.51
CA ILE A 34 -21.19 -7.21 5.47
C ILE A 34 -20.59 -7.13 4.07
N ILE A 35 -20.68 -5.97 3.43
CA ILE A 35 -20.08 -5.72 2.11
C ILE A 35 -19.15 -4.52 2.25
N ILE A 36 -17.89 -4.70 1.90
CA ILE A 36 -16.87 -3.65 1.86
C ILE A 36 -16.40 -3.56 0.41
N SER A 37 -16.85 -2.55 -0.33
CA SER A 37 -16.58 -2.45 -1.75
C SER A 37 -16.12 -1.08 -2.24
N ASN A 38 -15.28 -1.06 -3.28
CA ASN A 38 -14.88 0.19 -3.97
C ASN A 38 -14.28 1.26 -3.03
N ASN A 39 -13.70 0.86 -1.89
CA ASN A 39 -13.12 1.80 -0.95
C ASN A 39 -11.62 1.98 -1.18
N VAL A 40 -11.12 3.14 -0.78
CA VAL A 40 -9.71 3.34 -0.45
C VAL A 40 -9.56 3.13 1.06
N ILE A 41 -8.74 2.17 1.46
CA ILE A 41 -8.41 1.87 2.85
C ILE A 41 -6.90 1.97 2.98
N SER A 42 -6.41 3.14 3.40
CA SER A 42 -4.97 3.41 3.32
C SER A 42 -4.37 4.12 4.52
N ASN A 43 -3.11 3.80 4.84
CA ASN A 43 -2.36 4.41 5.94
C ASN A 43 -3.07 4.30 7.30
N ASN A 44 -3.87 3.24 7.49
CA ASN A 44 -4.50 2.96 8.76
C ASN A 44 -3.60 2.08 9.62
N LYS A 45 -3.71 2.24 10.94
CA LYS A 45 -2.83 1.60 11.91
C LYS A 45 -3.61 0.80 12.94
N ALA A 46 -3.27 -0.48 13.11
CA ALA A 46 -3.74 -1.31 14.21
C ALA A 46 -2.56 -1.68 15.12
N THR A 47 -2.74 -1.61 16.45
CA THR A 47 -1.70 -2.10 17.37
C THR A 47 -1.63 -3.63 17.40
N ASN A 48 -2.75 -4.31 17.16
CA ASN A 48 -2.84 -5.77 17.17
C ASN A 48 -3.00 -6.31 15.74
N HIS A 49 -4.24 -6.51 15.27
CA HIS A 49 -4.52 -7.16 13.99
C HIS A 49 -5.38 -6.31 13.06
N GLY A 50 -5.22 -6.51 11.75
CA GLY A 50 -6.08 -5.87 10.75
C GLY A 50 -5.77 -4.39 10.63
N GLY A 51 -4.61 -4.03 10.09
CA GLY A 51 -4.23 -2.63 9.87
C GLY A 51 -5.27 -1.89 9.04
N GLY A 52 -5.64 -2.45 7.90
CA GLY A 52 -6.75 -1.97 7.07
C GLY A 52 -8.10 -2.42 7.62
N ILE A 53 -8.36 -3.72 7.60
CA ILE A 53 -9.64 -4.32 7.96
C ILE A 53 -9.42 -5.41 9.00
N SER A 54 -10.20 -5.41 10.07
CA SER A 54 -10.34 -6.54 10.98
C SER A 54 -11.80 -6.98 11.03
N SER A 55 -12.03 -8.27 10.85
CA SER A 55 -13.34 -8.88 10.97
C SER A 55 -13.29 -10.04 11.94
N THR A 56 -14.02 -9.89 13.04
CA THR A 56 -14.28 -10.97 13.99
C THR A 56 -15.64 -11.57 13.69
N SER A 57 -15.71 -12.80 13.20
CA SER A 57 -16.99 -13.45 12.93
C SER A 57 -17.35 -14.44 14.01
N THR A 58 -18.55 -14.28 14.55
CA THR A 58 -19.29 -15.37 15.19
C THR A 58 -20.06 -16.15 14.09
N SER A 59 -20.48 -17.39 14.30
CA SER A 59 -21.06 -18.27 13.25
C SER A 59 -22.19 -17.62 12.42
N TYR A 60 -22.47 -18.12 11.21
CA TYR A 60 -23.58 -17.67 10.33
C TYR A 60 -23.49 -16.20 9.86
N THR A 61 -22.47 -15.84 9.08
CA THR A 61 -22.26 -14.48 8.55
C THR A 61 -21.76 -14.52 7.10
N SER A 62 -22.05 -13.47 6.34
CA SER A 62 -21.49 -13.28 4.99
C SER A 62 -20.64 -12.03 5.00
N LEU A 63 -19.41 -12.12 4.51
CA LEU A 63 -18.57 -10.96 4.27
C LEU A 63 -18.04 -11.00 2.84
N THR A 64 -18.21 -9.87 2.15
CA THR A 64 -17.60 -9.64 0.85
C THR A 64 -16.70 -8.43 0.95
N ILE A 65 -15.43 -8.59 0.60
CA ILE A 65 -14.46 -7.50 0.47
C ILE A 65 -14.04 -7.48 -0.99
N THR A 66 -14.47 -6.49 -1.76
CA THR A 66 -14.22 -6.48 -3.21
C THR A 66 -13.92 -5.11 -3.80
N LYS A 67 -13.05 -5.05 -4.82
CA LYS A 67 -12.74 -3.80 -5.53
C LYS A 67 -12.17 -2.69 -4.64
N ASN A 68 -11.51 -3.05 -3.53
CA ASN A 68 -10.90 -2.08 -2.64
C ASN A 68 -9.41 -1.88 -2.98
N LYS A 69 -8.94 -0.65 -2.78
CA LYS A 69 -7.52 -0.29 -2.71
C LYS A 69 -7.11 -0.37 -1.24
N ILE A 70 -6.35 -1.40 -0.87
CA ILE A 70 -5.94 -1.63 0.52
C ILE A 70 -4.42 -1.42 0.58
N SER A 71 -4.00 -0.20 0.93
CA SER A 71 -2.63 0.22 0.71
C SER A 71 -1.96 0.95 1.88
N GLY A 72 -0.70 0.63 2.19
CA GLY A 72 0.04 1.37 3.22
C GLY A 72 -0.47 1.15 4.65
N ASN A 73 -1.30 0.13 4.90
CA ASN A 73 -1.82 -0.12 6.24
C ASN A 73 -0.81 -0.88 7.10
N TYR A 74 -0.79 -0.58 8.40
CA TYR A 74 0.13 -1.16 9.36
C TYR A 74 -0.61 -1.96 10.43
N SER A 75 -0.12 -3.16 10.76
CA SER A 75 -0.53 -3.91 11.94
C SER A 75 0.68 -4.27 12.80
N GLY A 76 0.59 -4.06 14.11
CA GLY A 76 1.65 -4.44 15.05
C GLY A 76 1.86 -5.96 15.18
N ASP A 77 0.89 -6.76 14.75
CA ASP A 77 0.97 -8.22 14.70
C ASP A 77 0.65 -8.77 13.30
N GLU A 78 -0.55 -9.31 13.08
CA GLU A 78 -0.94 -10.03 11.85
C GLU A 78 -2.02 -9.29 11.07
N GLY A 79 -2.05 -9.44 9.75
CA GLY A 79 -3.06 -8.85 8.88
C GLY A 79 -2.88 -7.36 8.67
N GLY A 80 -1.77 -6.93 8.05
CA GLY A 80 -1.53 -5.54 7.67
C GLY A 80 -2.67 -5.00 6.81
N GLY A 81 -3.10 -5.78 5.82
CA GLY A 81 -4.28 -5.50 5.01
C GLY A 81 -5.55 -5.95 5.71
N ILE A 82 -5.69 -7.26 5.92
CA ILE A 82 -6.91 -7.86 6.46
C ILE A 82 -6.59 -8.88 7.55
N SER A 83 -7.33 -8.84 8.65
CA SER A 83 -7.34 -9.88 9.67
C SER A 83 -8.74 -10.46 9.84
N PHE A 84 -8.83 -11.79 9.73
CA PHE A 84 -9.99 -12.57 10.06
C PHE A 84 -9.77 -13.36 11.32
N TYR A 85 -10.71 -13.20 12.24
CA TYR A 85 -10.76 -13.97 13.47
C TYR A 85 -12.13 -14.64 13.63
N SER A 86 -12.14 -15.93 13.94
CA SER A 86 -13.36 -16.66 14.26
C SER A 86 -13.11 -17.75 15.30
N SER A 87 -14.05 -17.90 16.23
CA SER A 87 -14.01 -18.96 17.25
C SER A 87 -14.44 -20.30 16.65
N THR A 88 -13.52 -20.93 15.91
CA THR A 88 -13.43 -22.36 15.52
C THR A 88 -14.63 -23.08 14.86
N TYR A 89 -15.84 -22.51 14.79
CA TYR A 89 -17.02 -23.14 14.19
C TYR A 89 -17.89 -22.11 13.45
N VAL A 90 -17.53 -21.83 12.19
CA VAL A 90 -18.24 -20.88 11.33
C VAL A 90 -19.18 -21.62 10.38
N TYR A 91 -20.15 -22.33 10.94
CA TYR A 91 -21.14 -23.04 10.13
C TYR A 91 -21.87 -22.08 9.18
N ASN A 92 -21.92 -22.42 7.89
CA ASN A 92 -22.64 -21.71 6.84
C ASN A 92 -22.22 -20.22 6.67
N SER A 93 -21.01 -19.85 7.10
CA SER A 93 -20.41 -18.56 6.76
C SER A 93 -19.73 -18.63 5.40
N VAL A 94 -19.77 -17.53 4.64
CA VAL A 94 -19.11 -17.43 3.33
C VAL A 94 -18.35 -16.12 3.32
N GLN A 95 -17.03 -16.20 3.14
CA GLN A 95 -16.15 -15.05 3.05
C GLN A 95 -15.54 -14.97 1.66
N ASP A 96 -15.77 -13.86 0.95
CA ASP A 96 -15.23 -13.61 -0.38
C ASP A 96 -14.34 -12.36 -0.38
N ILE A 97 -13.08 -12.53 -0.75
CA ILE A 97 -12.09 -11.47 -0.90
C ILE A 97 -11.67 -11.47 -2.36
N SER A 98 -12.35 -10.66 -3.17
CA SER A 98 -12.24 -10.74 -4.63
C SER A 98 -11.91 -9.39 -5.26
N ASN A 99 -11.11 -9.36 -6.33
CA ASN A 99 -10.87 -8.14 -7.10
C ASN A 99 -10.30 -6.97 -6.28
N ASN A 100 -9.47 -7.22 -5.28
CA ASN A 100 -8.84 -6.13 -4.50
C ASN A 100 -7.40 -5.90 -4.97
N THR A 101 -6.87 -4.71 -4.66
CA THR A 101 -5.45 -4.41 -4.86
C THR A 101 -4.81 -4.10 -3.51
N PHE A 102 -3.83 -4.93 -3.12
CA PHE A 102 -3.08 -4.84 -1.88
C PHE A 102 -1.65 -4.39 -2.15
N THR A 103 -1.28 -3.21 -1.68
CA THR A 103 0.09 -2.68 -1.84
C THR A 103 0.65 -2.03 -0.60
N ASP A 104 1.96 -2.14 -0.39
CA ASP A 104 2.69 -1.38 0.64
C ASP A 104 2.18 -1.59 2.08
N ASN A 105 1.41 -2.65 2.36
CA ASN A 105 0.95 -2.95 3.72
C ASN A 105 2.10 -3.58 4.52
N GLU A 106 2.15 -3.30 5.82
CA GLU A 106 3.23 -3.70 6.73
C GLU A 106 2.65 -4.46 7.94
N ALA A 107 3.13 -5.68 8.16
CA ALA A 107 2.77 -6.57 9.28
C ALA A 107 3.59 -7.87 9.23
N LYS A 108 3.32 -8.84 10.12
CA LYS A 108 3.82 -10.21 9.94
C LYS A 108 3.17 -10.93 8.77
N SER A 109 1.88 -10.69 8.52
CA SER A 109 1.17 -11.18 7.35
C SER A 109 0.23 -10.14 6.75
N LEU A 110 -0.03 -10.20 5.45
CA LEU A 110 -0.95 -9.28 4.77
C LEU A 110 -2.41 -9.67 5.04
N ILE A 111 -2.77 -10.91 4.73
CA ILE A 111 -4.08 -11.50 5.02
C ILE A 111 -3.89 -12.58 6.08
N TYR A 112 -4.36 -12.31 7.29
CA TYR A 112 -4.32 -13.25 8.40
C TYR A 112 -5.68 -13.90 8.60
N ILE A 113 -5.72 -15.22 8.71
CA ILE A 113 -6.96 -15.96 8.90
C ILE A 113 -6.79 -16.92 10.08
N THR A 114 -7.58 -16.73 11.12
CA THR A 114 -7.70 -17.68 12.23
C THR A 114 -9.17 -17.99 12.49
N GLY A 115 -9.57 -19.23 12.23
CA GLY A 115 -10.95 -19.70 12.17
C GLY A 115 -11.68 -19.27 10.89
N GLY A 116 -12.43 -20.19 10.29
CA GLY A 116 -13.06 -19.96 9.00
C GLY A 116 -13.87 -21.16 8.51
N ALA A 117 -14.94 -20.90 7.78
CA ALA A 117 -15.49 -21.83 6.79
C ALA A 117 -15.54 -21.07 5.45
N ASP A 118 -15.43 -21.79 4.34
CA ASP A 118 -15.56 -21.32 2.96
C ASP A 118 -15.07 -19.89 2.72
N LEU A 119 -13.75 -19.71 2.85
CA LEU A 119 -13.07 -18.46 2.52
C LEU A 119 -12.40 -18.58 1.17
N THR A 120 -12.74 -17.65 0.28
CA THR A 120 -12.12 -17.52 -1.04
C THR A 120 -11.38 -16.19 -1.15
N ILE A 121 -10.17 -16.23 -1.69
CA ILE A 121 -9.39 -15.08 -2.11
C ILE A 121 -9.17 -15.24 -3.60
N ASN A 122 -9.72 -14.35 -4.41
CA ASN A 122 -9.59 -14.50 -5.86
C ASN A 122 -9.39 -13.19 -6.60
N GLN A 123 -8.84 -13.28 -7.81
CA GLN A 123 -8.78 -12.18 -8.77
C GLN A 123 -8.17 -10.90 -8.16
N SER A 124 -7.28 -11.01 -7.19
CA SER A 124 -6.72 -9.85 -6.49
C SER A 124 -5.26 -9.63 -6.90
N ASN A 125 -4.83 -8.37 -6.88
CA ASN A 125 -3.44 -7.97 -7.06
C ASN A 125 -2.77 -7.86 -5.68
N ILE A 126 -1.77 -8.69 -5.42
CA ILE A 126 -0.99 -8.72 -4.17
C ILE A 126 0.46 -8.37 -4.52
N ILE A 127 0.87 -7.15 -4.20
CA ILE A 127 2.12 -6.57 -4.75
C ILE A 127 2.82 -5.72 -3.69
N ASN A 128 4.13 -5.85 -3.56
CA ASN A 128 4.98 -4.97 -2.74
C ASN A 128 4.48 -4.75 -1.29
N ASN A 129 4.01 -5.80 -0.62
CA ASN A 129 3.66 -5.74 0.79
C ASN A 129 4.89 -6.12 1.64
N ASP A 130 5.18 -5.33 2.67
CA ASP A 130 6.29 -5.58 3.60
C ASP A 130 5.81 -6.53 4.72
N VAL A 131 5.66 -7.79 4.33
CA VAL A 131 5.15 -8.86 5.18
C VAL A 131 5.97 -10.14 5.03
N THR A 132 5.94 -10.98 6.05
CA THR A 132 6.55 -12.33 5.97
C THR A 132 5.72 -13.23 5.06
N TYR A 133 4.40 -13.24 5.26
CA TYR A 133 3.45 -14.03 4.47
C TYR A 133 2.37 -13.14 3.88
N ASP A 134 2.13 -13.24 2.58
CA ASP A 134 1.00 -12.57 1.93
C ASP A 134 -0.33 -13.19 2.40
N ILE A 135 -0.35 -14.52 2.58
CA ILE A 135 -1.49 -15.22 3.17
C ILE A 135 -1.00 -16.11 4.29
N LYS A 136 -1.57 -15.94 5.48
CA LYS A 136 -1.33 -16.80 6.64
C LYS A 136 -2.63 -17.48 7.06
N ASN A 137 -2.75 -18.76 6.73
CA ASN A 137 -3.81 -19.64 7.19
C ASN A 137 -3.42 -20.26 8.55
N ASP A 138 -3.93 -19.68 9.63
CA ASP A 138 -3.71 -20.13 11.01
C ASP A 138 -4.95 -20.85 11.57
N PHE A 139 -5.62 -21.64 10.72
CA PHE A 139 -6.70 -22.54 11.12
C PHE A 139 -6.64 -23.86 10.37
N SER A 140 -7.30 -24.89 10.90
CA SER A 140 -7.19 -26.27 10.39
C SER A 140 -7.95 -26.54 9.09
N GLY A 141 -8.85 -25.65 8.69
CA GLY A 141 -9.59 -25.77 7.44
C GLY A 141 -8.82 -25.16 6.27
N SER A 142 -9.04 -25.71 5.09
CA SER A 142 -8.39 -25.23 3.87
C SER A 142 -9.16 -24.04 3.29
N ILE A 143 -8.46 -23.19 2.54
CA ILE A 143 -9.04 -22.04 1.84
C ILE A 143 -8.65 -22.07 0.37
N THR A 144 -9.40 -21.34 -0.45
CA THR A 144 -9.08 -21.12 -1.86
C THR A 144 -8.47 -19.73 -2.01
N ALA A 145 -7.33 -19.63 -2.70
CA ALA A 145 -6.56 -18.42 -2.99
C ALA A 145 -6.14 -18.36 -4.47
N GLU A 146 -7.01 -18.82 -5.37
CA GLU A 146 -6.75 -18.95 -6.79
C GLU A 146 -6.93 -17.63 -7.57
N ASN A 147 -6.36 -17.58 -8.76
CA ASN A 147 -6.49 -16.49 -9.73
C ASN A 147 -6.03 -15.14 -9.16
N ASN A 148 -5.07 -15.15 -8.22
CA ASN A 148 -4.45 -13.93 -7.71
C ASN A 148 -3.12 -13.66 -8.41
N TYR A 149 -2.77 -12.39 -8.59
CA TYR A 149 -1.46 -11.96 -9.06
C TYR A 149 -0.58 -11.63 -7.85
N TRP A 150 0.61 -12.26 -7.76
CA TRP A 150 1.48 -12.20 -6.58
C TRP A 150 2.74 -11.36 -6.78
N ASP A 151 2.88 -10.70 -7.94
CA ASP A 151 4.13 -10.09 -8.42
C ASP A 151 5.33 -11.04 -8.45
N LEU A 152 5.06 -12.34 -8.48
CA LEU A 152 6.00 -13.44 -8.56
C LEU A 152 5.58 -14.37 -9.69
N THR A 153 6.56 -14.92 -10.41
CA THR A 153 6.31 -15.79 -11.57
C THR A 153 6.68 -17.25 -11.31
N THR A 154 7.28 -17.57 -10.16
CA THR A 154 7.69 -18.93 -9.80
C THR A 154 6.81 -19.47 -8.68
N GLU A 155 6.25 -20.66 -8.87
CA GLU A 155 5.42 -21.33 -7.86
C GLU A 155 6.14 -21.50 -6.52
N SER A 156 7.44 -21.86 -6.55
CA SER A 156 8.24 -21.99 -5.33
C SER A 156 8.34 -20.70 -4.54
N ASP A 157 8.40 -19.54 -5.22
CA ASP A 157 8.51 -18.24 -4.56
C ASP A 157 7.18 -17.85 -3.93
N ILE A 158 6.06 -18.08 -4.63
CA ILE A 158 4.70 -17.89 -4.10
C ILE A 158 4.49 -18.77 -2.86
N LYS A 159 4.94 -20.03 -2.90
CA LYS A 159 4.85 -20.92 -1.75
C LYS A 159 5.57 -20.38 -0.51
N THR A 160 6.68 -19.65 -0.66
CA THR A 160 7.36 -19.02 0.49
C THR A 160 6.56 -17.88 1.12
N LYS A 161 5.63 -17.29 0.37
CA LYS A 161 4.73 -16.20 0.81
C LYS A 161 3.44 -16.71 1.45
N ILE A 162 3.28 -18.02 1.58
CA ILE A 162 2.10 -18.64 2.16
C ILE A 162 2.52 -19.39 3.43
N TYR A 163 1.74 -19.20 4.50
CA TYR A 163 1.81 -20.04 5.69
C TYR A 163 0.55 -20.90 5.78
N ASP A 164 0.72 -22.23 5.73
CA ASP A 164 -0.36 -23.21 5.70
C ASP A 164 0.07 -24.59 6.25
N TRP A 165 -0.65 -25.66 5.87
CA TRP A 165 -0.33 -27.06 6.23
C TRP A 165 1.13 -27.47 5.97
N PHE A 166 1.76 -26.94 4.92
CA PHE A 166 3.14 -27.28 4.58
C PHE A 166 4.16 -26.68 5.57
N ASN A 167 3.78 -25.60 6.25
CA ASN A 167 4.57 -25.01 7.33
C ASN A 167 4.26 -25.74 8.65
N GLU A 168 2.98 -25.96 8.93
CA GLU A 168 2.52 -26.65 10.15
C GLU A 168 1.34 -27.58 9.84
N SER A 169 1.54 -28.89 9.99
CA SER A 169 0.54 -29.93 9.66
C SER A 169 -0.81 -29.85 10.41
N SER A 170 -0.93 -28.97 11.41
CA SER A 170 -2.19 -28.68 12.11
C SER A 170 -3.08 -27.65 11.40
N LYS A 171 -2.54 -26.95 10.40
CA LYS A 171 -3.25 -25.94 9.59
C LYS A 171 -3.86 -26.57 8.34
N GLY A 172 -4.80 -25.89 7.71
CA GLY A 172 -5.33 -26.30 6.42
C GLY A 172 -4.46 -25.82 5.26
N VAL A 173 -4.70 -26.37 4.08
CA VAL A 173 -3.99 -25.99 2.85
C VAL A 173 -4.53 -24.66 2.33
N VAL A 174 -3.66 -23.83 1.77
CA VAL A 174 -4.07 -22.70 0.93
C VAL A 174 -3.96 -23.16 -0.52
N ASP A 175 -5.10 -23.37 -1.20
CA ASP A 175 -5.11 -23.71 -2.62
C ASP A 175 -4.97 -22.45 -3.46
N TYR A 176 -3.73 -22.14 -3.87
CA TYR A 176 -3.41 -20.92 -4.62
C TYR A 176 -3.29 -21.14 -6.13
N THR A 177 -3.60 -22.34 -6.63
CA THR A 177 -3.41 -22.71 -8.04
C THR A 177 -4.74 -22.88 -8.77
N PRO A 178 -4.96 -22.20 -9.91
CA PRO A 178 -4.00 -21.41 -10.68
C PRO A 178 -3.71 -20.03 -10.06
N PHE A 179 -2.58 -19.42 -10.42
CA PHE A 179 -2.25 -18.02 -10.11
C PHE A 179 -2.04 -17.22 -11.42
N LEU A 180 -2.20 -15.90 -11.36
CA LEU A 180 -2.07 -15.03 -12.53
C LEU A 180 -0.60 -14.67 -12.81
N SER A 181 -0.22 -14.66 -14.09
CA SER A 181 1.11 -14.23 -14.54
C SER A 181 1.20 -12.73 -14.86
N THR A 182 0.06 -12.05 -14.95
CA THR A 182 -0.07 -10.60 -15.12
C THR A 182 -1.07 -10.05 -14.12
N PRO A 183 -1.01 -8.75 -13.79
CA PRO A 183 -2.03 -8.11 -12.95
C PRO A 183 -3.45 -8.36 -13.45
N ASN A 184 -4.39 -8.53 -12.51
CA ASN A 184 -5.81 -8.49 -12.82
C ASN A 184 -6.23 -7.05 -13.10
N THR A 185 -6.87 -6.84 -14.26
CA THR A 185 -7.37 -5.54 -14.72
C THR A 185 -8.76 -5.21 -14.15
N ASP A 186 -9.51 -6.20 -13.65
CA ASP A 186 -10.81 -5.95 -12.99
C ASP A 186 -10.67 -5.45 -11.55
N ALA A 187 -9.48 -5.60 -10.96
CA ALA A 187 -9.13 -5.06 -9.66
C ALA A 187 -8.65 -3.61 -9.80
N PRO A 188 -8.78 -2.77 -8.74
CA PRO A 188 -8.37 -1.37 -8.82
C PRO A 188 -6.92 -1.19 -9.30
N PRO A 189 -6.60 -0.14 -10.08
CA PRO A 189 -5.25 0.06 -10.60
C PRO A 189 -4.16 0.04 -9.54
N ILE A 190 -3.01 -0.55 -9.88
CA ILE A 190 -1.86 -0.69 -8.99
C ILE A 190 -1.07 0.62 -8.98
N PRO A 191 -0.82 1.23 -7.79
CA PRO A 191 0.01 2.43 -7.70
C PRO A 191 1.42 2.21 -8.26
N PRO A 192 2.09 3.25 -8.79
CA PRO A 192 3.48 3.18 -9.20
C PRO A 192 4.38 2.73 -8.04
N GLN A 193 5.37 1.88 -8.36
CA GLN A 193 6.31 1.33 -7.39
C GLN A 193 7.68 2.01 -7.51
N ASN A 194 8.45 1.99 -6.42
CA ASN A 194 9.83 2.52 -6.38
C ASN A 194 9.99 3.98 -6.84
N LEU A 195 9.01 4.83 -6.53
CA LEU A 195 9.15 6.27 -6.68
C LEU A 195 10.37 6.75 -5.89
N LYS A 196 11.26 7.49 -6.55
CA LYS A 196 12.48 8.03 -5.94
C LYS A 196 12.90 9.35 -6.54
N LEU A 197 13.60 10.14 -5.74
CA LEU A 197 14.36 11.31 -6.20
C LEU A 197 15.63 10.84 -6.90
N ASN A 198 15.84 11.26 -8.14
CA ASN A 198 17.02 10.91 -8.93
C ASN A 198 18.09 12.02 -8.91
N SER A 199 17.68 13.28 -8.96
CA SER A 199 18.58 14.44 -8.86
C SER A 199 17.83 15.70 -8.45
N GLN A 200 18.55 16.67 -7.86
CA GLN A 200 18.00 17.97 -7.51
C GLN A 200 19.02 19.10 -7.68
N THR A 201 18.51 20.30 -7.92
CA THR A 201 19.23 21.56 -7.88
C THR A 201 18.67 22.42 -6.76
N VAL A 202 18.93 23.74 -6.76
CA VAL A 202 18.30 24.69 -5.85
C VAL A 202 16.83 24.97 -6.21
N ASN A 203 16.41 24.72 -7.46
CA ASN A 203 15.07 25.08 -7.97
C ASN A 203 14.41 24.04 -8.89
N SER A 204 14.99 22.84 -8.99
CA SER A 204 14.40 21.73 -9.74
C SER A 204 14.71 20.38 -9.13
N ALA A 205 13.79 19.43 -9.24
CA ALA A 205 13.93 18.06 -8.77
C ALA A 205 13.41 17.07 -9.82
N THR A 206 14.14 15.99 -10.05
CA THR A 206 13.77 14.95 -11.03
C THR A 206 13.49 13.64 -10.32
N PHE A 207 12.33 13.05 -10.61
CA PHE A 207 11.83 11.83 -10.01
C PHE A 207 11.64 10.75 -11.06
N THR A 208 11.83 9.50 -10.65
CA THR A 208 11.58 8.31 -11.46
C THR A 208 10.86 7.26 -10.63
N TRP A 209 10.14 6.36 -11.30
CA TRP A 209 9.47 5.21 -10.72
C TRP A 209 9.50 4.05 -11.72
N ASP A 210 9.09 2.87 -11.29
CA ASP A 210 9.06 1.69 -12.16
C ASP A 210 7.84 1.71 -13.10
N ALA A 211 8.03 1.20 -14.31
CA ALA A 211 6.94 1.00 -15.26
C ALA A 211 5.93 -0.01 -14.70
N SER A 212 4.63 0.29 -14.83
CA SER A 212 3.57 -0.59 -14.36
C SER A 212 3.43 -1.80 -15.28
N LYS A 213 3.13 -2.95 -14.69
CA LYS A 213 2.88 -4.22 -15.40
C LYS A 213 1.41 -4.41 -15.78
N MET A 214 0.54 -3.44 -15.47
CA MET A 214 -0.88 -3.50 -15.80
C MET A 214 -1.09 -3.59 -17.32
N GLY A 215 -1.91 -4.54 -17.76
CA GLY A 215 -2.18 -4.76 -19.18
C GLY A 215 -3.03 -3.66 -19.83
N ASP A 216 -3.75 -2.89 -19.02
CA ASP A 216 -4.70 -1.84 -19.38
C ASP A 216 -4.24 -0.44 -18.92
N LEU A 217 -2.96 -0.26 -18.62
CA LEU A 217 -2.38 1.03 -18.24
C LEU A 217 -2.61 2.08 -19.34
N ALA A 218 -3.26 3.19 -19.00
CA ALA A 218 -3.40 4.34 -19.89
C ALA A 218 -2.37 5.46 -19.59
N GLY A 219 -1.95 5.62 -18.34
CA GLY A 219 -0.90 6.57 -18.00
C GLY A 219 -0.67 6.80 -16.51
N TYR A 220 0.03 7.89 -16.22
CA TYR A 220 0.44 8.30 -14.87
C TYR A 220 0.00 9.74 -14.58
N LYS A 221 -0.39 10.00 -13.34
CA LYS A 221 -0.53 11.37 -12.81
C LYS A 221 0.47 11.61 -11.70
N PHE A 222 1.14 12.75 -11.75
CA PHE A 222 2.15 13.14 -10.78
C PHE A 222 1.58 14.23 -9.86
N TYR A 223 1.75 14.06 -8.56
CA TYR A 223 1.18 14.90 -7.52
C TYR A 223 2.27 15.53 -6.67
N TYR A 224 2.05 16.77 -6.24
CA TYR A 224 2.96 17.43 -5.31
C TYR A 224 2.33 18.60 -4.53
N ASP A 225 2.87 18.85 -3.34
CA ASP A 225 2.56 20.01 -2.51
C ASP A 225 3.73 20.37 -1.57
N THR A 226 3.46 21.27 -0.62
CA THR A 226 4.44 21.79 0.35
C THR A 226 3.89 21.91 1.77
N ASP A 227 2.59 21.69 1.98
CA ASP A 227 1.90 21.94 3.24
C ASP A 227 2.07 20.78 4.23
N SER A 228 1.73 19.56 3.81
CA SER A 228 1.85 18.37 4.65
C SER A 228 2.05 17.09 3.86
N SER A 229 2.62 16.08 4.53
CA SER A 229 2.76 14.74 3.97
C SER A 229 1.40 14.04 3.83
N GLY A 230 1.22 13.32 2.73
CA GLY A 230 0.05 12.49 2.46
C GLY A 230 -1.09 13.22 1.74
N TYR A 231 -2.13 12.46 1.42
CA TYR A 231 -3.34 12.98 0.77
C TYR A 231 -4.07 14.01 1.66
N PRO A 232 -4.65 15.09 1.09
CA PRO A 232 -4.70 15.41 -0.34
C PRO A 232 -3.55 16.28 -0.85
N TYR A 233 -3.11 16.02 -2.09
CA TYR A 233 -2.10 16.84 -2.76
C TYR A 233 -2.71 18.05 -3.48
N ALA A 234 -2.07 19.21 -3.32
CA ALA A 234 -2.56 20.47 -3.89
C ALA A 234 -2.41 20.58 -5.42
N ASN A 235 -1.38 19.96 -6.01
CA ASN A 235 -1.10 20.04 -7.44
C ASN A 235 -1.04 18.66 -8.07
N SER A 236 -1.48 18.57 -9.33
CA SER A 236 -1.36 17.37 -10.15
C SER A 236 -1.01 17.69 -11.61
N VAL A 237 -0.33 16.75 -12.27
CA VAL A 237 0.04 16.84 -13.69
C VAL A 237 -0.15 15.47 -14.33
N ASP A 238 -0.98 15.39 -15.37
CA ASP A 238 -1.07 14.19 -16.20
C ASP A 238 0.18 14.08 -17.09
N LEU A 239 0.80 12.90 -17.08
CA LEU A 239 2.05 12.64 -17.80
C LEU A 239 1.86 11.69 -18.99
N GLY A 240 0.66 11.12 -19.18
CA GLY A 240 0.49 9.98 -20.07
C GLY A 240 1.41 8.83 -19.66
N ASN A 241 1.98 8.10 -20.61
CA ASN A 241 2.81 6.92 -20.36
C ASN A 241 4.31 7.26 -20.23
N VAL A 242 4.66 8.11 -19.27
CA VAL A 242 6.05 8.49 -18.96
C VAL A 242 6.38 8.13 -17.52
N VAL A 243 7.59 7.60 -17.27
CA VAL A 243 8.07 7.12 -15.95
C VAL A 243 9.09 8.05 -15.27
N THR A 244 9.12 9.31 -15.71
CA THR A 244 10.03 10.33 -15.22
C THR A 244 9.36 11.69 -15.22
N LYS A 245 9.63 12.49 -14.18
CA LYS A 245 9.15 13.87 -14.09
C LYS A 245 10.21 14.78 -13.51
N SER A 246 10.53 15.85 -14.24
CA SER A 246 11.27 16.99 -13.72
C SER A 246 10.28 18.09 -13.31
N LEU A 247 10.32 18.47 -12.04
CA LEU A 247 9.66 19.66 -11.51
C LEU A 247 10.66 20.81 -11.51
N THR A 248 10.27 21.97 -12.02
CA THR A 248 11.11 23.18 -12.16
C THR A 248 10.42 24.38 -11.54
N GLY A 249 11.19 25.39 -11.15
CA GLY A 249 10.63 26.60 -10.52
C GLY A 249 10.28 26.37 -9.04
N LEU A 250 10.93 25.39 -8.41
CA LEU A 250 10.77 25.10 -6.99
C LEU A 250 11.49 26.16 -6.14
N SER A 251 10.95 26.43 -4.96
CA SER A 251 11.51 27.38 -4.01
C SER A 251 12.72 26.79 -3.29
N VAL A 252 13.80 27.57 -3.21
CA VAL A 252 15.05 27.22 -2.53
C VAL A 252 14.79 26.86 -1.07
N GLY A 253 15.43 25.81 -0.56
CA GLY A 253 15.30 25.37 0.83
C GLY A 253 13.91 24.85 1.23
N THR A 254 12.95 24.79 0.30
CA THR A 254 11.57 24.40 0.57
C THR A 254 11.42 22.89 0.48
N LYS A 255 10.64 22.31 1.39
CA LYS A 255 10.29 20.90 1.38
C LYS A 255 9.05 20.67 0.51
N TYR A 256 9.13 19.68 -0.36
CA TYR A 256 8.05 19.22 -1.22
C TYR A 256 7.74 17.75 -0.90
N TYR A 257 6.46 17.41 -1.00
CA TYR A 257 5.98 16.03 -0.94
C TYR A 257 5.46 15.64 -2.31
N VAL A 258 5.82 14.43 -2.75
CA VAL A 258 5.58 13.97 -4.12
C VAL A 258 5.05 12.54 -4.11
N SER A 259 4.02 12.30 -4.89
CA SER A 259 3.49 10.97 -5.16
C SER A 259 3.04 10.83 -6.61
N VAL A 260 2.86 9.60 -7.08
CA VAL A 260 2.40 9.30 -8.44
C VAL A 260 1.27 8.28 -8.35
N SER A 261 0.30 8.36 -9.25
CA SER A 261 -0.72 7.32 -9.46
C SER A 261 -0.64 6.78 -10.89
N THR A 262 -1.20 5.59 -11.10
CA THR A 262 -1.55 5.07 -12.43
C THR A 262 -3.02 5.33 -12.70
N TYR A 263 -3.41 5.35 -13.98
CA TYR A 263 -4.80 5.21 -14.39
C TYR A 263 -4.93 4.22 -15.54
N ASP A 264 -6.02 3.46 -15.55
CA ASP A 264 -6.34 2.47 -16.58
C ASP A 264 -7.08 3.09 -17.78
N SER A 265 -7.34 2.28 -18.81
CA SER A 265 -8.06 2.70 -20.02
C SER A 265 -9.53 3.09 -19.80
N ASP A 266 -10.13 2.64 -18.68
CA ASP A 266 -11.48 3.03 -18.28
C ASP A 266 -11.49 4.33 -17.46
N GLY A 267 -10.30 4.86 -17.13
CA GLY A 267 -10.12 6.08 -16.37
C GLY A 267 -10.17 5.90 -14.86
N ASN A 268 -10.16 4.66 -14.35
CA ASN A 268 -10.00 4.44 -12.92
C ASN A 268 -8.57 4.78 -12.55
N GLU A 269 -8.41 5.48 -11.43
CA GLU A 269 -7.10 5.85 -10.90
C GLU A 269 -6.72 4.94 -9.73
N SER A 270 -5.44 4.60 -9.59
CA SER A 270 -4.91 3.88 -8.43
C SER A 270 -5.03 4.72 -7.16
N TRP A 271 -4.63 4.16 -6.02
CA TRP A 271 -4.21 5.02 -4.91
C TRP A 271 -2.84 5.64 -5.20
N TYR A 272 -2.38 6.53 -4.33
CA TYR A 272 -1.06 7.14 -4.41
C TYR A 272 0.05 6.13 -4.15
N SER A 273 1.17 6.26 -4.84
CA SER A 273 2.41 5.55 -4.50
C SER A 273 2.89 5.93 -3.10
N LYS A 274 3.82 5.15 -2.56
CA LYS A 274 4.60 5.58 -1.39
C LYS A 274 5.23 6.95 -1.68
N GLU A 275 5.01 7.89 -0.76
CA GLU A 275 5.40 9.29 -0.92
C GLU A 275 6.93 9.46 -0.81
N VAL A 276 7.47 10.36 -1.62
CA VAL A 276 8.84 10.86 -1.49
C VAL A 276 8.79 12.32 -1.07
N SER A 277 9.49 12.66 0.01
CA SER A 277 9.70 14.05 0.41
C SER A 277 11.11 14.52 0.03
N VAL A 278 11.22 15.75 -0.47
CA VAL A 278 12.49 16.36 -0.88
C VAL A 278 12.61 17.77 -0.32
N THR A 279 13.76 18.13 0.22
CA THR A 279 14.08 19.52 0.58
C THR A 279 15.07 20.07 -0.45
N MET A 280 14.69 21.14 -1.14
CA MET A 280 15.51 21.75 -2.19
C MET A 280 16.81 22.30 -1.61
N ASN A 281 17.89 22.19 -2.39
CA ASN A 281 19.20 22.71 -1.96
C ASN A 281 19.12 24.22 -1.68
N SER A 282 19.83 24.67 -0.66
CA SER A 282 20.08 26.10 -0.46
C SER A 282 21.02 26.63 -1.54
N THR A 283 20.90 27.91 -1.86
CA THR A 283 21.91 28.59 -2.69
C THR A 283 23.25 28.55 -1.95
N PRO A 284 24.35 28.11 -2.61
CA PRO A 284 25.67 28.16 -1.99
C PRO A 284 26.00 29.59 -1.58
N VAL A 285 26.42 29.78 -0.34
CA VAL A 285 26.84 31.10 0.17
C VAL A 285 28.36 31.07 0.35
N ILE A 286 29.04 32.01 -0.29
CA ILE A 286 30.46 32.29 0.00
C ILE A 286 30.50 33.09 1.30
N ALA A 287 31.21 32.58 2.31
CA ALA A 287 31.42 33.32 3.54
C ALA A 287 32.16 34.63 3.25
N ALA A 288 31.71 35.73 3.89
CA ALA A 288 32.42 37.00 3.79
C ALA A 288 33.86 36.84 4.25
N VAL A 289 34.80 37.33 3.44
CA VAL A 289 36.22 37.33 3.78
C VAL A 289 36.49 38.56 4.65
N SER A 290 37.09 38.35 5.82
CA SER A 290 37.55 39.46 6.67
C SER A 290 38.71 40.21 6.03
N ASP A 291 38.80 41.52 6.27
CA ASP A 291 39.95 42.32 5.84
C ASP A 291 41.27 41.70 6.32
N VAL A 292 42.25 41.61 5.41
CA VAL A 292 43.60 41.11 5.70
C VAL A 292 44.61 42.22 5.46
N THR A 293 45.27 42.65 6.52
CA THR A 293 46.39 43.60 6.43
C THR A 293 47.69 42.83 6.21
N ILE A 294 48.39 43.15 5.12
CA ILE A 294 49.69 42.55 4.77
C ILE A 294 50.76 43.63 4.94
N LYS A 295 51.85 43.31 5.65
CA LYS A 295 53.02 44.20 5.78
C LYS A 295 53.93 44.05 4.58
N GLU A 296 54.75 45.07 4.33
CA GLU A 296 55.78 45.03 3.30
C GLU A 296 56.68 43.80 3.50
N ASP A 297 56.98 43.10 2.40
CA ASP A 297 57.77 41.86 2.34
C ASP A 297 57.22 40.64 3.13
N GLU A 298 55.95 40.63 3.53
CA GLU A 298 55.27 39.46 4.13
C GLU A 298 54.24 38.82 3.20
N THR A 299 53.95 37.53 3.41
CA THR A 299 52.88 36.80 2.72
C THR A 299 51.71 36.51 3.65
N ALA A 300 50.48 36.65 3.16
CA ALA A 300 49.26 36.24 3.87
C ALA A 300 48.43 35.26 3.03
N THR A 301 47.72 34.36 3.70
CA THR A 301 46.80 33.41 3.08
C THR A 301 45.36 33.83 3.35
N VAL A 302 44.57 33.96 2.30
CA VAL A 302 43.12 34.19 2.39
C VAL A 302 42.41 32.89 2.06
N THR A 303 41.63 32.37 3.01
CA THR A 303 40.84 31.15 2.80
C THR A 303 39.42 31.51 2.39
N LEU A 304 39.01 31.06 1.22
CA LEU A 304 37.62 31.11 0.77
C LEU A 304 36.94 29.80 1.16
N SER A 305 35.75 29.88 1.75
CA SER A 305 34.89 28.71 1.99
C SER A 305 33.47 29.01 1.51
N ALA A 306 32.80 27.98 1.01
CA ALA A 306 31.40 28.01 0.62
C ALA A 306 30.66 26.92 1.41
N THR A 307 29.41 27.21 1.75
CA THR A 307 28.46 26.27 2.38
C THR A 307 27.20 26.16 1.54
#